data_AF-V6KQH8-F1
#
_entry.id   AF-V6KQH8-F1
#
_cell.length_a   1.000
_cell.length_b   1.000
_cell.length_c   1.000
_cell.angle_alpha   90.00
_cell.angle_beta   90.00
_cell.angle_gamma   90.00
#
_symmetry.space_group_name_H-M   'P 1'
#
loop_
_entity.id
_entity.type
_entity.pdbx_description
1 polymer ?
#
loop_
_entity_poly.entity_id
_entity_poly.type
_entity_poly.pdbx_seq_one_letter_code
_entity_poly.pdbx_strand_id
1 'polypeptide(L)' 'MSEESGSAGQRAGSAGPPKGLLEQMEELMAALNADLSELADLHGGQSGAKESELG' A
#
# COMPACT_ATOMS: atom_id res chain seq x y z
N MET A 1 42.15 -14.18 17.41
CA MET A 1 41.67 -14.07 16.03
C MET A 1 40.89 -12.78 15.97
N SER A 2 41.36 -11.82 15.18
CA SER A 2 40.73 -10.51 14.96
C SER A 2 39.52 -10.72 14.06
N GLU A 3 38.31 -10.55 14.59
CA GLU A 3 37.15 -10.35 13.73
C GLU A 3 37.11 -8.87 13.34
N GLU A 4 37.58 -8.68 12.12
CA GLU A 4 37.66 -7.45 11.36
C GLU A 4 36.26 -6.89 11.09
N SER A 5 36.15 -5.59 11.42
CA SER A 5 35.25 -4.59 10.85
C SER A 5 34.70 -4.94 9.46
N GLY A 6 33.37 -5.03 9.38
CA GLY A 6 32.63 -5.20 8.13
C GLY A 6 31.47 -4.24 8.02
N SER A 7 31.69 -2.95 8.30
CA SER A 7 30.80 -1.87 7.87
C SER A 7 30.92 -1.69 6.35
N ALA A 8 30.52 -2.72 5.60
CA ALA A 8 30.57 -2.77 4.14
C ALA A 8 29.13 -2.61 3.61
N GLY A 9 28.77 -1.37 3.27
CA GLY A 9 27.45 -1.11 2.67
C GLY A 9 26.96 0.34 2.71
N GLN A 10 27.79 1.29 3.15
CA GLN A 10 27.52 2.71 3.02
C GLN A 10 27.69 3.17 1.55
N ARG A 11 26.90 2.63 0.61
CA ARG A 11 26.77 3.16 -0.77
C ARG A 11 25.64 2.54 -1.61
N ALA A 12 24.42 2.51 -1.08
CA ALA A 12 23.22 2.63 -1.91
C ALA A 12 22.64 4.02 -1.62
N GLY A 13 22.64 4.89 -2.62
CA GLY A 13 22.16 6.27 -2.47
C GLY A 13 20.71 6.29 -2.01
N SER A 14 20.42 7.02 -0.94
CA SER A 14 19.11 7.62 -0.59
C SER A 14 17.85 6.76 -0.81
N ALA A 15 17.95 5.45 -0.66
CA ALA A 15 16.81 4.57 -0.50
C ALA A 15 17.08 3.82 0.80
N GLY A 16 16.13 3.86 1.73
CA GLY A 16 16.23 3.11 2.98
C GLY A 16 16.48 1.62 2.74
N PRO A 17 16.64 0.81 3.81
CA PRO A 17 16.69 -0.64 3.65
C PRO A 17 15.56 -1.10 2.71
N PRO A 18 15.81 -2.05 1.80
CA PRO A 18 14.77 -2.52 0.88
C PRO A 18 13.58 -2.95 1.73
N LYS A 19 12.39 -2.38 1.43
CA LYS A 19 11.15 -2.68 2.15
C LYS A 19 11.03 -4.19 2.34
N GLY A 20 10.71 -4.61 3.56
CA GLY A 20 10.53 -6.02 3.85
C GLY A 20 9.42 -6.59 2.97
N LEU A 21 9.47 -7.89 2.62
CA LEU A 21 8.43 -8.52 1.81
C LEU A 21 7.03 -8.29 2.38
N LEU A 22 6.88 -8.31 3.71
CA LEU A 22 5.62 -8.04 4.40
C LEU A 22 5.12 -6.59 4.17
N GLU A 23 6.01 -5.60 4.26
CA GLU A 23 5.69 -4.19 4.02
C GLU A 23 5.25 -3.97 2.57
N GLN A 24 5.91 -4.63 1.62
CA GLN A 24 5.49 -4.62 0.21
C GLN A 24 4.10 -5.24 0.02
N MET A 25 3.79 -6.32 0.74
CA MET A 25 2.46 -6.94 0.69
C MET A 25 1.39 -6.05 1.34
N GLU A 26 1.70 -5.37 2.44
CA GLU A 26 0.79 -4.43 3.10
C GLU A 26 0.47 -3.25 2.18
N GLU A 27 1.46 -2.66 1.52
CA GLU A 27 1.25 -1.59 0.54
C GLU A 27 0.39 -2.04 -0.63
N LEU A 28 0.64 -3.24 -1.15
CA LEU A 28 -0.16 -3.81 -2.23
C LEU A 28 -1.62 -4.04 -1.80
N MET A 29 -1.84 -4.58 -0.60
CA MET A 29 -3.18 -4.77 -0.06
C MET A 29 -3.89 -3.44 0.17
N ALA A 30 -3.18 -2.41 0.64
CA ALA A 30 -3.74 -1.08 0.84
C ALA A 30 -4.17 -0.44 -0.48
N ALA A 31 -3.33 -0.51 -1.52
CA ALA A 31 -3.66 -0.03 -2.85
C ALA A 31 -4.89 -0.75 -3.43
N LEU A 32 -4.91 -2.09 -3.33
CA LEU A 32 -6.05 -2.88 -3.81
C LEU A 32 -7.35 -2.55 -3.05
N ASN A 33 -7.27 -2.35 -1.73
CA ASN A 33 -8.44 -2.02 -0.92
C ASN A 33 -8.98 -0.61 -1.20
N ALA A 34 -8.10 0.34 -1.55
CA ALA A 34 -8.51 1.67 -2.00
C ALA A 34 -9.31 1.58 -3.31
N ASP A 35 -8.80 0.85 -4.30
CA ASP A 35 -9.47 0.64 -5.59
C ASP A 35 -10.85 -0.02 -5.42
N LEU A 36 -10.95 -1.02 -4.54
CA LEU A 36 -12.23 -1.68 -4.23
C LEU A 36 -13.21 -0.75 -3.51
N SER A 37 -12.71 0.13 -2.64
CA SER A 37 -13.53 1.12 -1.93
C SER A 37 -14.07 2.17 -2.89
N GLU A 38 -13.26 2.64 -3.84
CA GLU A 38 -13.71 3.55 -4.91
C GLU A 38 -14.76 2.89 -5.80
N LEU A 39 -14.56 1.62 -6.19
CA LEU A 39 -15.57 0.88 -6.96
C LEU A 39 -16.88 0.72 -6.18
N ALA A 40 -16.79 0.44 -4.87
CA ALA A 40 -17.95 0.33 -4.00
C ALA A 40 -18.71 1.67 -3.89
N ASP A 41 -18.00 2.79 -3.81
CA ASP A 41 -18.61 4.13 -3.79
C ASP A 41 -19.33 4.44 -5.12
N LEU A 42 -18.71 4.13 -6.26
CA LEU A 42 -19.31 4.30 -7.58
C LEU A 42 -20.59 3.46 -7.77
N HIS A 43 -20.60 2.23 -7.24
CA HIS A 43 -21.77 1.35 -7.31
C HIS A 43 -22.84 1.72 -6.27
N GLY A 44 -22.42 2.03 -5.04
CA GLY A 44 -23.28 2.41 -3.93
C GLY A 44 -23.96 3.76 -4.12
N GLY A 45 -23.25 4.74 -4.67
CA GLY A 45 -23.79 6.06 -5.02
C GLY A 45 -24.84 5.98 -6.13
N GLN A 46 -24.72 5.05 -7.07
CA GLN A 46 -25.72 4.82 -8.12
C GLN A 46 -26.99 4.15 -7.58
N SER A 47 -26.86 3.32 -6.53
CA SER A 47 -28.01 2.68 -5.88
C SER A 47 -28.72 3.63 -4.90
N GLY A 48 -27.97 4.40 -4.11
CA GLY A 48 -28.52 5.36 -3.14
C GLY A 48 -29.19 6.59 -3.78
N ALA A 49 -28.71 7.03 -4.95
CA ALA A 49 -29.33 8.11 -5.71
C ALA A 49 -30.71 7.73 -6.28
N LYS A 50 -30.94 6.46 -6.62
CA LYS A 50 -32.24 5.98 -7.12
C LYS A 50 -33.27 5.75 -6.01
N GLU A 51 -32.83 5.37 -4.81
CA GLU A 51 -33.73 5.21 -3.66
C GLU A 51 -34.21 6.55 -3.08
N SER A 52 -33.40 7.61 -3.20
CA SER A 52 -33.74 8.95 -2.68
C SER A 52 -34.74 9.73 -3.55
N GLU A 53 -34.97 9.32 -4.80
CA GLU A 53 -35.90 9.98 -5.75
C GLU A 53 -37.29 9.31 -5.79
N LEU A 54 -37.49 8.22 -5.04
CA LEU A 54 -38.76 7.49 -4.90
C LEU A 54 -39.48 7.78 -3.56
N GLY A 55 -39.05 8.81 -2.82
CA GLY A 55 -39.67 9.27 -1.57
C GLY A 55 -40.68 10.40 -1.76
#